data_AF-A0AAI8ANE8-F1
#
_entry.id   AF-A0AAI8ANE8-F1
#
_cell.length_a   1.000
_cell.length_b   1.000
_cell.length_c   1.000
_cell.angle_alpha   90.00
_cell.angle_beta   90.00
_cell.angle_gamma   90.00
#
_symmetry.space_group_name_H-M   'P 1'
#
loop_
_entity.id
_entity.type
_entity.pdbx_description
1 polymer ?
#
loop_
_entity_poly.entity_id
_entity_poly.type
_entity_poly.pdbx_seq_one_letter_code
_entity_poly.pdbx_strand_id
1 'polypeptide(L)' 'MNVHEVVYLGKKAKEFGFDAVSEITPYYYNFSFQEVKSYYEEITKNVDLPLFIYYLPQLAGKKLVLKNLVNY' A
#
# COMPACT_ATOMS: atom_id res chain seq x y z
N MET A 1 7.94 -1.50 -7.43
CA MET A 1 6.55 -1.64 -6.96
C MET A 1 5.77 -2.33 -8.07
N ASN A 2 5.07 -3.43 -7.80
CA ASN A 2 4.28 -4.12 -8.81
C ASN A 2 2.78 -3.88 -8.57
N VAL A 3 2.29 -2.74 -9.05
CA VAL A 3 0.89 -2.33 -8.83
C VAL A 3 -0.09 -3.30 -9.48
N HIS A 4 0.24 -3.83 -10.67
CA HIS A 4 -0.66 -4.73 -11.40
C HIS A 4 -0.95 -6.02 -10.62
N GLU A 5 0.09 -6.59 -9.99
CA GLU A 5 -0.04 -7.78 -9.15
C GLU A 5 -0.90 -7.49 -7.91
N VAL A 6 -0.65 -6.37 -7.23
CA VAL A 6 -1.40 -6.01 -6.02
C VAL A 6 -2.87 -5.74 -6.33
N VAL A 7 -3.16 -5.05 -7.44
CA VAL A 7 -4.54 -4.83 -7.90
C VAL A 7 -5.22 -6.15 -8.26
N TYR A 8 -4.52 -7.05 -8.95
CA TYR A 8 -5.04 -8.37 -9.28
C TYR A 8 -5.40 -9.16 -8.01
N LEU A 9 -4.49 -9.22 -7.04
CA LEU A 9 -4.70 -9.92 -5.77
C LEU A 9 -5.82 -9.27 -4.95
N GLY A 10 -5.89 -7.94 -4.90
CA GLY A 10 -6.96 -7.22 -4.21
C GLY A 10 -8.34 -7.50 -4.80
N LYS A 11 -8.45 -7.58 -6.13
CA LYS A 11 -9.70 -7.99 -6.81
C LYS A 11 -10.05 -9.44 -6.48
N LYS A 12 -9.07 -10.35 -6.45
CA LYS A 12 -9.29 -11.75 -6.02
C LYS A 12 -9.72 -11.86 -4.57
N ALA A 13 -9.15 -11.06 -3.67
CA ALA A 13 -9.58 -11.01 -2.28
C ALA A 13 -11.07 -10.61 -2.17
N LYS A 14 -11.52 -9.63 -2.96
CA LYS A 14 -12.94 -9.29 -3.02
C LYS A 14 -13.81 -10.45 -3.54
N GLU A 15 -13.40 -11.08 -4.63
CA GLU A 15 -14.11 -12.24 -5.20
C GLU A 15 -14.26 -13.40 -4.20
N PHE A 16 -13.27 -13.58 -3.31
CA PHE A 16 -13.29 -14.61 -2.27
C PHE A 16 -14.00 -14.20 -0.98
N GLY A 17 -14.55 -12.98 -0.91
CA GLY A 17 -15.35 -12.53 0.23
C GLY A 17 -14.53 -12.05 1.42
N PHE A 18 -13.27 -11.62 1.23
CA PHE A 18 -12.50 -10.96 2.28
C PHE A 18 -13.05 -9.56 2.57
N ASP A 19 -12.98 -9.14 3.83
CA ASP A 19 -13.49 -7.83 4.29
C ASP A 19 -12.51 -6.68 4.04
N ALA A 20 -11.22 -6.97 3.90
CA ALA A 20 -10.16 -5.98 3.74
C ALA A 20 -8.86 -6.60 3.20
N VAL A 21 -7.93 -5.74 2.79
CA VAL A 21 -6.56 -6.10 2.39
C VAL A 21 -5.54 -5.31 3.19
N SER A 22 -4.36 -5.89 3.41
CA SER A 22 -3.24 -5.22 4.08
C SER A 22 -2.02 -5.23 3.16
N GLU A 23 -1.38 -4.07 2.99
CA GLU A 23 -0.25 -3.91 2.08
C GLU A 23 0.97 -3.36 2.81
N ILE A 24 2.07 -4.12 2.77
CA ILE A 24 3.35 -3.69 3.32
C ILE A 24 3.89 -2.49 2.54
N THR A 25 4.44 -1.50 3.25
CA THR A 25 5.14 -0.40 2.60
C THR A 25 6.30 -0.91 1.74
N PRO A 26 6.40 -0.52 0.45
CA PRO A 26 7.54 -0.86 -0.39
C PRO A 26 8.87 -0.45 0.27
N TYR A 27 9.74 -1.42 0.53
CA TYR A 27 10.94 -1.22 1.35
C TYR A 27 12.26 -1.58 0.65
N TYR A 28 12.22 -2.33 -0.45
CA TYR A 28 13.43 -2.86 -1.10
C TYR A 28 14.28 -1.75 -1.76
N TYR A 29 13.64 -0.69 -2.25
CA TYR A 29 14.31 0.48 -2.82
C TYR A 29 13.94 1.75 -2.04
N ASN A 30 14.78 2.78 -2.18
CA ASN A 30 14.60 4.08 -1.52
C ASN A 30 13.56 4.95 -2.25
N PHE A 31 12.28 4.60 -2.13
CA PHE A 31 11.18 5.41 -2.66
C PHE A 31 10.98 6.70 -1.86
N SER A 32 10.55 7.75 -2.54
CA SER A 32 10.06 8.98 -1.94
C SER A 32 8.65 8.79 -1.37
N PHE A 33 8.24 9.69 -0.46
CA PHE A 33 6.87 9.70 0.04
C PHE A 33 5.85 9.83 -1.10
N GLN A 34 6.12 10.68 -2.09
CA GLN A 34 5.18 10.90 -3.20
C GLN A 34 5.00 9.64 -4.04
N GLU A 35 6.07 8.87 -4.29
CA GLU A 35 5.98 7.59 -5.00
C GLU A 35 5.18 6.56 -4.20
N VAL A 36 5.42 6.43 -2.90
CA VAL A 36 4.67 5.52 -2.02
C VAL A 36 3.20 5.93 -1.91
N LYS A 37 2.92 7.23 -1.86
CA LYS A 37 1.56 7.75 -1.84
C LYS A 37 0.82 7.43 -3.14
N SER A 38 1.41 7.74 -4.29
CA SER A 38 0.81 7.44 -5.60
C SER A 38 0.63 5.94 -5.81
N TYR A 39 1.49 5.10 -5.24
CA TYR A 39 1.32 3.65 -5.20
C TYR A 39 0.03 3.23 -4.48
N TYR A 40 -0.21 3.73 -3.26
CA TYR A 40 -1.43 3.42 -2.52
C TYR A 40 -2.69 4.03 -3.15
N GLU A 41 -2.60 5.23 -3.72
CA GLU A 41 -3.70 5.84 -4.48
C GLU A 41 -4.10 4.97 -5.68
N GLU A 42 -3.14 4.36 -6.37
CA GLU A 42 -3.44 3.48 -7.51
C GLU A 42 -4.10 2.17 -7.08
N ILE A 43 -3.70 1.60 -5.93
CA ILE A 43 -4.34 0.40 -5.37
C ILE A 43 -5.79 0.71 -4.98
N THR A 44 -6.00 1.77 -4.19
CA THR A 44 -7.33 2.14 -3.65
C THR A 44 -8.32 2.57 -4.74
N LYS A 45 -7.85 3.09 -5.89
CA LYS A 45 -8.70 3.35 -7.06
C LYS A 45 -9.22 2.08 -7.73
N ASN A 46 -8.51 0.96 -7.62
CA ASN A 46 -8.77 -0.26 -8.39
C ASN A 46 -9.24 -1.45 -7.54
N VAL A 47 -9.10 -1.39 -6.21
CA VAL A 47 -9.46 -2.45 -5.27
C VAL A 47 -10.59 -1.97 -4.37
N ASP A 48 -11.77 -2.57 -4.53
CA ASP A 48 -12.99 -2.24 -3.77
C ASP A 48 -13.04 -2.96 -2.41
N LEU A 49 -11.97 -2.80 -1.62
CA LEU A 49 -11.85 -3.26 -0.24
C LEU A 49 -11.09 -2.22 0.60
N PRO A 50 -11.43 -2.06 1.89
CA PRO A 50 -10.60 -1.32 2.83
C PRO A 50 -9.13 -1.78 2.78
N LEU A 51 -8.22 -0.82 2.67
CA LEU A 51 -6.78 -1.06 2.62
C LEU A 51 -6.12 -0.59 3.92
N PHE A 52 -5.46 -1.52 4.61
CA PHE A 52 -4.61 -1.22 5.75
C PHE A 52 -3.15 -1.13 5.31
N ILE A 53 -2.50 0.00 5.61
CA ILE A 53 -1.07 0.16 5.37
C ILE A 53 -0.30 -0.55 6.49
N TYR A 54 0.41 -1.62 6.13
CA TYR A 54 1.32 -2.29 7.05
C TYR A 54 2.68 -1.59 7.06
N TYR A 55 2.81 -0.64 7.98
CA TYR A 55 4.01 0.17 8.15
C TYR A 55 5.05 -0.54 9.02
N LEU A 56 6.23 -0.82 8.44
CA LEU A 56 7.39 -1.37 9.15
C LEU A 56 8.54 -0.36 9.16
N PRO A 57 8.73 0.41 10.26
CA PRO A 57 9.74 1.48 10.33
C PRO A 57 11.18 1.00 10.09
N GLN A 58 11.47 -0.24 10.47
CA GLN A 58 12.80 -0.85 10.33
C GLN A 58 13.17 -1.09 8.86
N LEU A 59 12.17 -1.21 7.96
CA LEU A 59 12.36 -1.51 6.54
C LEU A 59 12.05 -0.31 5.64
N ALA A 60 11.11 0.57 6.03
CA ALA A 60 10.64 1.69 5.23
C ALA A 60 11.68 2.81 4.97
N GLY A 61 12.82 2.77 5.67
CA GLY A 61 13.89 3.76 5.53
C GLY A 61 13.54 5.13 6.12
N LYS A 62 14.54 6.02 6.24
CA LYS A 62 14.41 7.33 6.91
C LYS A 62 13.47 8.33 6.22
N LYS A 63 13.00 8.05 5.00
CA LYS A 63 12.23 9.00 4.17
C LYS A 63 10.71 8.87 4.32
N LEU A 64 10.20 7.72 4.77
CA LEU A 64 8.79 7.53 5.07
C LEU A 64 8.60 7.43 6.58
N VAL A 65 8.21 8.54 7.20
CA VAL A 65 7.90 8.57 8.63
C VAL A 65 6.39 8.48 8.85
N LEU A 66 5.97 7.95 10.00
CA LEU A 66 4.55 7.75 10.34
C LEU A 66 3.71 9.03 10.15
N LYS A 67 4.29 10.21 10.41
CA LYS A 67 3.63 11.51 10.19
C LYS A 67 3.14 11.70 8.75
N ASN A 68 3.81 11.13 7.77
CA ASN A 68 3.41 11.20 6.37
C ASN A 68 2.14 10.36 6.08
N LEU A 69 1.89 9.31 6.86
CA LEU A 69 0.78 8.37 6.64
C LEU A 69 -0.48 8.73 7.44
N VAL A 70 -0.35 9.44 8.56
CA VAL A 70 -1.48 9.75 9.47
C VAL A 70 -2.26 11.01 9.07
N ASN A 71 -1.70 11.87 8.21
CA ASN A 71 -2.31 13.14 7.81
C ASN A 71 -2.91 13.11 6.39
N TYR A 72 -3.25 11.93 5.90
CA TYR A 72 -3.87 11.70 4.60
C TYR A 72 -5.00 10.67 4.76
#